data_AF-A0A2D4KAU4-F1
#
_entry.id   AF-A0A2D4KAU4-F1
#
_cell.length_a   1.000
_cell.length_b   1.000
_cell.length_c   1.000
_cell.angle_alpha   90.00
_cell.angle_beta   90.00
_cell.angle_gamma   90.00
#
_symmetry.space_group_name_H-M   'P 1'
#
loop_
_entity.id
_entity.type
_entity.pdbx_description
1 polymer ?
#
loop_
_entity_poly.entity_id
_entity_poly.type
_entity_poly.pdbx_seq_one_letter_code
_entity_poly.pdbx_strand_id
1 'polypeptide(L)'
;EICGEAKGSAEDEGEAQAGWIEGAAILFSVIIVVLVTAFNDWSKEKQFRGLQSRIEQEQKFTVIRKGQVIQIPIAEIVVGDIAQIKYGDLLPADGILIQGNDLKIDESSLTGESDQVKKSLDKDPMLLSGTHVM
;
A
#
# COMPACT_ATOMS: atom_id res chain seq x y z
N GLU A 1 -25.06 81.32 19.00
CA GLU A 1 -24.60 80.27 18.06
C GLU A 1 -24.02 79.13 18.89
N ILE A 2 -24.90 78.26 19.39
CA ILE A 2 -25.03 76.84 18.99
C ILE A 2 -23.68 76.10 19.03
N CYS A 3 -23.44 75.52 20.21
CA CYS A 3 -22.48 74.46 20.48
C CYS A 3 -22.96 73.19 19.77
N GLY A 4 -22.15 72.62 18.88
CA GLY A 4 -22.42 71.33 18.23
C GLY A 4 -21.76 70.21 19.01
N GLU A 5 -22.58 69.46 19.76
CA GLU A 5 -22.20 68.19 20.40
C GLU A 5 -21.62 67.19 19.40
N ALA A 6 -20.43 66.67 19.72
CA ALA A 6 -19.90 65.48 19.09
C ALA A 6 -20.76 64.27 19.49
N LYS A 7 -21.66 63.84 18.59
CA LYS A 7 -22.25 62.50 18.67
C LYS A 7 -21.16 61.48 18.29
N GLY A 8 -20.51 60.90 19.30
CA GLY A 8 -19.95 59.56 19.16
C GLY A 8 -21.10 58.61 18.92
N SER A 9 -21.31 58.21 17.67
CA SER A 9 -22.35 57.28 17.27
C SER A 9 -22.00 55.87 17.75
N ALA A 10 -22.97 55.22 18.38
CA ALA A 10 -22.97 53.84 18.87
C ALA A 10 -22.88 52.77 17.76
N GLU A 11 -22.33 53.11 16.60
CA GLU A 11 -22.19 52.23 15.43
C GLU A 11 -20.85 51.48 15.45
N ASP A 12 -19.83 52.00 16.13
CA ASP A 12 -18.46 51.43 16.18
C ASP A 12 -18.33 50.26 17.20
N GLU A 13 -19.23 50.19 18.20
CA GLU A 13 -19.20 49.11 19.21
C GLU A 13 -19.77 47.78 18.69
N GLY A 14 -20.64 47.81 17.68
CA GLY A 14 -21.26 46.62 17.07
C GLY A 14 -20.32 45.89 16.10
N GLU A 15 -19.48 46.61 15.36
CA GLU A 15 -18.51 46.03 14.43
C GLU A 15 -17.35 45.35 15.17
N ALA A 16 -16.90 45.94 16.28
CA ALA A 16 -15.87 45.34 17.13
C ALA A 16 -16.32 44.04 17.84
N GLN A 17 -17.61 43.94 18.23
CA GLN A 17 -18.18 42.71 18.76
C GLN A 17 -18.50 41.66 17.68
N ALA A 18 -18.58 42.04 16.41
CA ALA A 18 -18.81 41.11 15.30
C ALA A 18 -17.52 40.52 14.70
N GLY A 19 -16.36 41.16 14.88
CA GLY A 19 -15.10 40.71 14.27
C GLY A 19 -14.62 39.31 14.72
N TRP A 20 -14.84 38.93 15.99
CA TRP A 20 -14.49 37.57 16.46
C TRP A 20 -15.41 36.49 15.87
N ILE A 21 -16.65 36.85 15.50
CA ILE A 21 -17.63 35.95 14.90
C ILE A 21 -17.19 35.56 13.50
N GLU A 22 -16.60 36.49 12.73
CA GLU A 22 -16.04 36.21 11.41
C GLU A 22 -14.88 35.20 11.49
N GLY A 23 -13.93 35.41 12.40
CA GLY A 23 -12.82 34.48 12.64
C GLY A 23 -13.31 33.10 13.12
N ALA A 24 -14.32 33.08 14.01
CA ALA A 24 -14.93 31.84 14.48
C ALA A 24 -15.64 31.08 13.37
N ALA A 25 -16.33 31.78 12.46
CA ALA A 25 -17.01 31.17 11.31
C ALA A 25 -16.03 30.52 10.32
N ILE A 26 -14.89 31.18 10.05
CA ILE A 26 -13.83 30.61 9.20
C ILE A 26 -13.21 29.39 9.87
N LEU A 27 -12.86 29.47 11.16
CA LEU A 27 -12.29 28.35 11.91
C LEU A 27 -13.25 27.13 11.91
N PHE A 28 -14.54 27.38 12.17
CA PHE A 28 -15.56 26.33 12.17
C PHE A 28 -15.71 25.69 10.78
N SER A 29 -15.71 26.50 9.71
CA SER A 29 -15.79 26.01 8.34
C SER A 29 -14.59 25.11 7.99
N VAL A 30 -13.37 25.51 8.36
CA VAL A 30 -12.15 24.72 8.15
C VAL A 30 -12.24 23.40 8.92
N ILE A 31 -12.67 23.42 10.19
CA ILE A 31 -12.84 22.22 11.01
C ILE A 31 -13.79 21.22 10.32
N ILE A 32 -14.94 21.69 9.84
CA ILE A 32 -15.90 20.82 9.14
C ILE A 32 -15.26 20.22 7.89
N VAL A 33 -14.63 21.04 7.04
CA VAL A 33 -14.00 20.57 5.80
C VAL A 33 -12.92 19.53 6.08
N VAL A 34 -12.08 19.76 7.09
CA VAL A 34 -11.02 18.83 7.49
C VAL A 34 -11.62 17.52 8.02
N LEU A 35 -12.65 17.58 8.85
CA LEU A 35 -13.32 16.37 9.37
C LEU A 35 -13.96 15.54 8.26
N VAL A 36 -14.68 16.19 7.32
CA VAL A 36 -15.29 15.50 6.18
C VAL A 36 -14.22 14.88 5.28
N THR A 37 -13.15 15.60 5.01
CA THR A 37 -12.01 15.10 4.22
C THR A 37 -11.36 13.90 4.90
N ALA A 38 -11.05 14.01 6.19
CA ALA A 38 -10.43 12.93 6.97
C ALA A 38 -11.33 11.68 7.02
N PHE A 39 -12.64 11.86 7.19
CA PHE A 39 -13.58 10.73 7.21
C PHE A 39 -13.69 10.05 5.84
N ASN A 40 -13.71 10.84 4.76
CA ASN A 40 -13.71 10.31 3.40
C ASN A 40 -12.43 9.54 3.10
N ASP A 41 -11.26 10.07 3.46
CA ASP A 41 -9.99 9.41 3.21
C ASP A 41 -9.84 8.14 4.05
N TRP A 42 -10.28 8.15 5.31
CA TRP A 42 -10.34 6.94 6.14
C TRP A 42 -11.25 5.87 5.53
N SER A 43 -12.41 6.27 5.00
CA SER A 43 -13.35 5.35 4.35
C SER A 43 -12.75 4.72 3.09
N LYS A 44 -12.05 5.52 2.27
CA LYS A 44 -11.32 5.02 1.09
C LYS A 44 -10.22 4.04 1.50
N GLU A 45 -9.39 4.40 2.48
CA GLU A 45 -8.30 3.53 2.94
C GLU A 45 -8.83 2.18 3.45
N LYS A 46 -9.94 2.21 4.21
CA LYS A 46 -10.59 0.98 4.68
C LYS A 46 -11.05 0.08 3.52
N GLN A 47 -11.58 0.65 2.44
CA GLN A 47 -11.97 -0.09 1.25
C GLN A 47 -10.76 -0.70 0.53
N PHE A 48 -9.67 0.06 0.38
CA PHE A 48 -8.42 -0.44 -0.20
C PHE A 48 -7.83 -1.60 0.61
N ARG A 49 -7.80 -1.51 1.94
CA ARG A 49 -7.32 -2.59 2.82
C ARG A 49 -8.17 -3.86 2.67
N GLY A 50 -9.48 -3.70 2.49
CA GLY A 50 -10.38 -4.83 2.24
C GLY A 50 -10.08 -5.56 0.93
N LEU A 51 -9.85 -4.81 -0.16
CA LEU A 51 -9.47 -5.39 -1.46
C LEU A 51 -8.12 -6.08 -1.39
N GLN A 52 -7.12 -5.43 -0.80
CA GLN A 52 -5.77 -5.99 -0.64
C GLN A 52 -5.79 -7.31 0.14
N SER A 53 -6.53 -7.36 1.25
CA SER A 53 -6.62 -8.58 2.06
C SER A 53 -7.23 -9.78 1.32
N ARG A 54 -8.14 -9.54 0.36
CA ARG A 54 -8.73 -10.60 -0.47
C ARG A 54 -7.74 -11.10 -1.51
N ILE A 55 -7.02 -10.18 -2.16
CA ILE A 55 -6.00 -10.52 -3.16
C ILE A 55 -4.89 -11.37 -2.52
N GLU A 56 -4.42 -10.97 -1.34
CA GLU A 56 -3.40 -11.71 -0.60
C GLU A 56 -3.84 -13.13 -0.20
N GLN A 57 -5.13 -13.33 0.12
CA GLN A 57 -5.68 -14.64 0.46
C GLN A 57 -5.89 -15.56 -0.75
N GLU A 58 -6.10 -14.98 -1.93
CA GLU A 58 -6.33 -15.74 -3.17
C GLU A 58 -5.03 -16.25 -3.80
N GLN A 59 -3.89 -15.62 -3.51
CA GLN A 59 -2.60 -16.06 -4.02
C GLN A 59 -2.12 -17.33 -3.31
N LYS A 60 -2.22 -18.45 -4.04
CA LYS A 60 -1.75 -19.76 -3.60
C LYS A 60 -0.48 -20.17 -4.35
N PHE A 61 0.40 -20.84 -3.64
CA PHE A 61 1.62 -21.42 -4.21
C PHE A 61 1.64 -22.93 -3.99
N THR A 62 2.29 -23.65 -4.91
CA THR A 62 2.39 -25.10 -4.84
C THR A 62 3.63 -25.50 -4.03
N VAL A 63 3.44 -26.28 -2.97
CA VAL A 63 4.53 -26.80 -2.13
C VAL A 63 4.39 -28.31 -1.95
N ILE A 64 5.49 -28.95 -1.58
CA ILE A 64 5.57 -30.38 -1.28
C ILE A 64 5.75 -30.54 0.22
N ARG A 65 4.69 -30.98 0.91
CA ARG A 65 4.72 -31.31 2.35
C ARG A 65 4.29 -32.77 2.53
N LYS A 66 5.02 -33.52 3.38
CA LYS A 66 4.76 -34.96 3.64
C LYS A 66 4.69 -35.81 2.36
N GLY A 67 5.48 -35.46 1.34
CA GLY A 67 5.52 -36.16 0.05
C GLY A 67 4.30 -35.92 -0.85
N GLN A 68 3.40 -35.00 -0.49
CA GLN A 68 2.23 -34.64 -1.29
C GLN A 68 2.36 -33.21 -1.80
N VAL A 69 1.95 -33.01 -3.05
CA VAL A 69 1.86 -31.69 -3.68
C VAL A 69 0.56 -31.03 -3.22
N ILE A 70 0.67 -29.93 -2.49
CA ILE A 70 -0.47 -29.18 -1.97
C ILE A 70 -0.35 -27.70 -2.36
N GLN A 71 -1.49 -27.04 -2.55
CA GLN A 71 -1.52 -25.59 -2.73
C GLN A 71 -1.85 -24.93 -1.39
N ILE A 72 -0.97 -24.06 -0.92
CA ILE A 72 -1.15 -23.29 0.31
C ILE A 72 -1.15 -21.79 -0.02
N PRO A 73 -1.82 -20.95 0.77
CA PRO A 73 -1.67 -19.50 0.67
C PRO A 73 -0.20 -19.09 0.82
N ILE A 74 0.24 -18.07 0.09
CA ILE A 74 1.64 -17.58 0.17
C ILE A 74 2.02 -17.21 1.62
N ALA A 75 1.08 -16.65 2.38
CA ALA A 75 1.29 -16.28 3.78
C ALA A 75 1.58 -17.47 4.74
N GLU A 76 1.31 -18.71 4.31
CA GLU A 76 1.57 -19.92 5.10
C GLU A 76 2.89 -20.64 4.72
N ILE A 77 3.62 -20.13 3.75
CA ILE A 77 4.93 -20.65 3.35
C ILE A 77 5.94 -20.34 4.46
N VAL A 78 6.73 -21.35 4.85
CA VAL A 78 7.75 -21.21 5.89
C VAL A 78 9.12 -21.70 5.41
N VAL A 79 10.17 -21.25 6.08
CA VAL A 79 11.54 -21.69 5.80
C VAL A 79 11.65 -23.22 5.97
N GLY A 80 12.19 -23.88 4.96
CA GLY A 80 12.33 -25.34 4.91
C GLY A 80 11.24 -26.05 4.10
N ASP A 81 10.22 -25.34 3.64
CA ASP A 81 9.28 -25.89 2.64
C ASP A 81 9.98 -26.13 1.30
N ILE A 82 9.54 -27.17 0.60
CA ILE A 82 9.97 -27.45 -0.78
C ILE A 82 8.89 -26.89 -1.71
N ALA A 83 9.22 -25.85 -2.45
CA ALA A 83 8.31 -25.23 -3.40
C ALA A 83 8.39 -25.91 -4.78
N GLN A 84 7.26 -26.16 -5.43
CA GLN A 84 7.21 -26.64 -6.81
C GLN A 84 6.87 -25.47 -7.73
N ILE A 85 7.85 -25.09 -8.56
CA ILE A 85 7.80 -23.90 -9.41
C ILE A 85 7.41 -24.30 -10.84
N LYS A 86 6.59 -23.48 -11.49
CA LYS A 86 6.15 -23.63 -12.89
C LYS A 86 6.44 -22.36 -13.69
N TYR A 87 6.38 -22.49 -15.01
CA TYR A 87 6.48 -21.36 -15.93
C TYR A 87 5.38 -20.31 -15.62
N GLY A 88 5.79 -19.04 -15.53
CA GLY A 88 4.92 -17.91 -15.22
C GLY A 88 4.70 -17.66 -13.72
N ASP A 89 5.22 -18.53 -12.84
CA ASP A 89 5.10 -18.31 -11.39
C ASP A 89 5.93 -17.09 -10.97
N LEU A 90 5.35 -16.29 -10.06
CA LEU A 90 6.06 -15.27 -9.30
C LEU A 90 6.63 -15.92 -8.04
N LEU A 91 7.94 -15.83 -7.82
CA LEU A 91 8.55 -16.43 -6.66
C LEU A 91 8.15 -15.67 -5.37
N PRO A 92 7.52 -16.34 -4.39
CA PRO A 92 7.02 -15.68 -3.18
C PRO A 92 8.09 -15.47 -2.11
N ALA A 93 9.22 -16.18 -2.19
CA ALA A 93 10.30 -16.14 -1.23
C ALA A 93 11.62 -16.54 -1.90
N ASP A 94 12.74 -16.15 -1.29
CA ASP A 94 14.07 -16.58 -1.70
C ASP A 94 14.25 -18.08 -1.46
N GLY A 95 15.02 -18.74 -2.32
CA GLY A 95 15.21 -20.18 -2.23
C GLY A 95 16.46 -20.67 -2.93
N ILE A 96 16.71 -21.96 -2.77
CA ILE A 96 17.80 -22.67 -3.45
C ILE A 96 17.18 -23.73 -4.36
N LEU A 97 17.63 -23.76 -5.60
CA LEU A 97 17.24 -24.76 -6.58
C LEU A 97 17.75 -26.14 -6.13
N ILE A 98 16.82 -27.05 -5.88
CA ILE A 98 17.13 -28.45 -5.49
C ILE A 98 17.19 -29.34 -6.74
N GLN A 99 16.28 -29.12 -7.68
CA GLN A 99 16.17 -29.89 -8.92
C GLN A 99 15.45 -29.06 -9.98
N GLY A 100 15.94 -29.08 -11.21
CA GLY A 100 15.31 -28.38 -12.34
C GLY A 100 16.07 -28.62 -13.65
N ASN A 101 15.45 -28.27 -14.77
CA ASN A 101 16.06 -28.34 -16.09
C ASN A 101 15.72 -27.08 -16.89
N ASP A 102 16.75 -26.43 -17.46
CA ASP A 102 16.69 -25.16 -18.20
C ASP A 102 15.82 -24.07 -17.55
N LEU A 103 15.91 -23.94 -16.21
CA LEU A 103 15.19 -22.91 -15.48
C LEU A 103 15.72 -21.52 -15.85
N LYS A 104 14.84 -20.64 -16.33
CA LYS A 104 15.13 -19.24 -16.64
C LYS A 104 14.29 -18.35 -15.77
N ILE A 105 14.90 -17.28 -15.29
CA ILE A 105 14.26 -16.31 -14.42
C ILE A 105 14.47 -14.92 -14.97
N ASP A 106 13.40 -14.14 -14.96
CA ASP A 106 13.43 -12.73 -15.20
C ASP A 106 13.70 -11.99 -13.89
N GLU A 107 14.93 -11.47 -13.75
CA GLU A 107 15.37 -10.70 -12.59
C GLU A 107 15.21 -9.17 -12.80
N SER A 108 14.56 -8.74 -13.89
CA SER A 108 14.39 -7.32 -14.23
C SER A 108 13.71 -6.50 -13.14
N SER A 109 12.83 -7.13 -12.35
CA SER A 109 12.16 -6.47 -11.22
C SER A 109 13.12 -6.09 -10.10
N LEU A 110 14.27 -6.77 -9.97
CA LEU A 110 15.25 -6.55 -8.92
C LEU A 110 16.51 -5.84 -9.44
N THR A 111 17.03 -6.26 -10.60
CA THR A 111 18.29 -5.75 -11.16
C THR A 111 18.07 -4.63 -12.18
N GLY A 112 16.87 -4.54 -12.77
CA GLY A 112 16.57 -3.66 -13.89
C GLY A 112 17.09 -4.15 -15.24
N GLU A 113 17.74 -5.32 -15.28
CA GLU A 113 18.22 -5.93 -16.52
C GLU A 113 17.14 -6.85 -17.10
N SER A 114 16.79 -6.69 -18.38
CA SER A 114 15.73 -7.48 -19.04
C SER A 114 16.17 -8.87 -19.51
N ASP A 115 17.43 -9.22 -19.29
CA ASP A 115 17.99 -10.49 -19.74
C ASP A 115 17.56 -11.63 -18.83
N GLN A 116 17.16 -12.75 -19.43
CA GLN A 116 16.79 -13.95 -18.67
C GLN A 116 18.03 -14.65 -18.12
N VAL A 117 18.04 -14.86 -16.82
CA VAL A 117 19.14 -15.53 -16.11
C VAL A 117 18.84 -17.02 -16.02
N LYS A 118 19.77 -17.85 -16.54
CA LYS A 118 19.70 -19.31 -16.41
C LYS A 118 20.17 -19.73 -15.03
N LYS A 119 19.31 -20.44 -14.30
CA LYS A 119 19.62 -21.01 -12.98
C LYS A 119 19.95 -22.48 -13.11
N SER A 120 21.04 -22.89 -12.48
CA SER A 120 21.50 -24.27 -12.46
C SER A 120 22.18 -24.59 -11.13
N LEU A 121 22.16 -25.87 -10.76
CA LEU A 121 22.75 -26.36 -9.52
C LEU A 121 24.25 -26.03 -9.40
N ASP A 122 24.98 -26.03 -10.51
CA ASP A 122 26.43 -25.86 -10.52
C ASP A 122 26.91 -24.40 -10.59
N LYS A 123 26.11 -23.50 -11.18
CA LYS A 123 26.54 -22.12 -11.49
C LYS A 123 25.84 -21.07 -10.64
N ASP A 124 24.51 -21.17 -10.55
CA ASP A 124 23.69 -20.19 -9.86
C ASP A 124 22.39 -20.85 -9.40
N PRO A 125 22.40 -21.48 -8.20
CA PRO A 125 21.23 -22.16 -7.67
C PRO A 125 20.30 -21.20 -6.91
N MET A 126 20.62 -19.92 -6.78
CA MET A 126 19.87 -19.01 -5.93
C MET A 126 18.67 -18.42 -6.67
N LEU A 127 17.52 -18.51 -6.02
CA LEU A 127 16.23 -18.01 -6.49
C LEU A 127 15.83 -16.82 -5.63
N LEU A 128 15.38 -15.74 -6.27
CA LEU A 128 15.07 -14.48 -5.60
C LEU A 128 13.58 -14.21 -5.63
N SER A 129 13.04 -13.78 -4.50
CA SER A 129 11.65 -13.36 -4.34
C SER A 129 11.33 -12.19 -5.26
N GLY A 130 10.10 -12.16 -5.79
CA GLY A 130 9.65 -11.08 -6.68
C GLY A 130 10.13 -11.22 -8.13
N THR A 131 10.84 -12.30 -8.47
CA THR A 131 11.24 -12.61 -9.86
C THR A 131 10.25 -13.56 -10.52
N HIS A 132 10.16 -13.49 -11.85
CA HIS A 132 9.23 -14.30 -12.64
C HIS A 132 9.94 -15.45 -13.35
N VAL A 133 9.31 -16.61 -13.35
CA VAL A 133 9.84 -17.82 -13.98
C VAL A 133 9.44 -17.82 -15.46
N MET A 134 10.44 -18.04 -16.32
CA MET A 134 10.34 -18.02 -17.79
C MET A 134 10.76 -19.35 -18.41
#